data_AF-A0A7Z2YFE6-F1
#
_entry.id   AF-A0A7Z2YFE6-F1
#
_cell.length_a   1.000
_cell.length_b   1.000
_cell.length_c   1.000
_cell.angle_alpha   90.00
_cell.angle_beta   90.00
_cell.angle_gamma   90.00
#
_symmetry.space_group_name_H-M   'P 1'
#
loop_
_entity.id
_entity.type
_entity.pdbx_description
1 polymer ?
#
loop_
_entity_poly.entity_id
_entity_poly.type
_entity_poly.pdbx_seq_one_letter_code
_entity_poly.pdbx_strand_id
1 'polypeptide(L)'
;MSRQSIAYSMLIISGAYLALETSFFLSLLHAIRFDGVHTIEDIEFYGRTLSGIGMSILAFKQFALGRKERGKWQVCLLIMCVFSATYYGQKIFVDTYLDSRGEAEQARHYRAYMIQKSYANNVRFLKTNSVDDKVTNVQIALLTPIVINQAKQYNDNARLKTDYWLPIYESEFRSNLPFYYDNYRKVSSSVLSVLEQYNRYARNAERPFKNKVDAEYRKVVSNYNRYVRRLGHAKITERIKEEIFKKSGVRMSAQWHPTKGRKEFTDKLMAKYQSELNREKQKRIRSLYGVSVAVKHLDSPLSSPDVIKKINEEIDIFASEKPLRLNLTIESFYRHYKDVVPNNLKTKYSAGYSNRDPELMETVGRIFIIPFVALFFSAICIVLNTRSLLASLIKVFCFNNKSSKTFRWIDVGLWVVVICAPLVLAQTIFIDTPSIEKQIEALPVLQQFALAYTGSASVLIQSLFGGAYFRMF
;
A
#
# COMPACT_ATOMS: atom_id res chain seq x y z
N MET A 1 30.92 -4.23 -37.17
CA MET A 1 30.11 -5.48 -37.09
C MET A 1 29.48 -5.73 -38.45
N SER A 2 29.44 -6.99 -38.89
CA SER A 2 28.71 -7.36 -40.12
C SER A 2 27.20 -7.20 -39.90
N ARG A 3 26.43 -7.00 -40.97
CA ARG A 3 24.96 -6.94 -40.89
C ARG A 3 24.33 -8.21 -40.31
N GLN A 4 24.98 -9.36 -40.51
CA GLN A 4 24.57 -10.64 -39.91
C GLN A 4 24.76 -10.62 -38.40
N SER A 5 25.93 -10.19 -37.89
CA SER A 5 26.16 -10.09 -36.44
C SER A 5 25.14 -9.17 -35.77
N ILE A 6 24.83 -8.02 -36.38
CA ILE A 6 23.80 -7.10 -35.87
C ILE A 6 22.41 -7.77 -35.85
N ALA A 7 22.05 -8.52 -36.89
CA ALA A 7 20.78 -9.22 -36.95
C ALA A 7 20.66 -10.30 -35.86
N TYR A 8 21.73 -11.07 -35.61
CA TYR A 8 21.75 -12.06 -34.52
C TYR A 8 21.66 -11.42 -33.14
N SER A 9 22.43 -10.35 -32.88
CA SER A 9 22.33 -9.61 -31.62
C SER A 9 20.93 -9.08 -31.40
N MET A 10 20.27 -8.58 -32.45
CA MET A 10 18.90 -8.09 -32.38
C MET A 10 17.89 -9.20 -32.10
N LEU A 11 18.08 -10.40 -32.66
CA LEU A 11 17.23 -11.56 -32.32
C LEU A 11 17.33 -11.91 -30.84
N ILE A 12 18.54 -11.92 -30.28
CA ILE A 12 18.77 -12.23 -28.86
C ILE A 12 18.14 -11.14 -27.98
N ILE A 13 18.39 -9.86 -28.28
CA ILE A 13 17.84 -8.72 -27.52
C ILE A 13 16.31 -8.71 -27.59
N SER A 14 15.72 -8.89 -28.77
CA SER A 14 14.26 -8.96 -28.91
C SER A 14 13.64 -10.16 -28.19
N GLY A 15 14.31 -11.32 -28.20
CA GLY A 15 13.87 -12.50 -27.46
C GLY A 15 13.90 -12.28 -25.94
N ALA A 16 15.01 -11.73 -25.42
CA ALA A 16 15.13 -11.39 -24.00
C ALA A 16 14.09 -10.34 -23.58
N TYR A 17 13.90 -9.30 -24.39
CA TYR A 17 12.87 -8.29 -24.16
C TYR A 17 11.46 -8.90 -24.12
N LEU A 18 11.10 -9.75 -25.08
CA LEU A 18 9.78 -10.39 -25.12
C LEU A 18 9.52 -11.28 -23.89
N ALA A 19 10.54 -11.99 -23.40
CA ALA A 19 10.43 -12.77 -22.18
C ALA A 19 10.16 -11.88 -20.95
N LEU A 20 10.85 -10.73 -20.85
CA LEU A 20 10.63 -9.76 -19.77
C LEU A 20 9.25 -9.11 -19.87
N GLU A 21 8.86 -8.63 -21.05
CA GLU A 21 7.56 -8.00 -21.30
C GLU A 21 6.40 -8.96 -21.01
N THR A 22 6.52 -10.22 -21.45
CA THR A 22 5.51 -11.27 -21.18
C THR A 22 5.44 -11.58 -19.67
N SER A 23 6.58 -11.62 -18.98
CA SER A 23 6.62 -11.83 -17.53
C SER A 23 5.99 -10.67 -16.77
N PHE A 24 6.25 -9.43 -17.19
CA PHE A 24 5.60 -8.23 -16.65
C PHE A 24 4.09 -8.29 -16.88
N PHE A 25 3.65 -8.59 -18.09
CA PHE A 25 2.23 -8.70 -18.45
C PHE A 25 1.47 -9.72 -17.60
N LEU A 26 2.04 -10.93 -17.43
CA LEU A 26 1.45 -11.99 -16.61
C LEU A 26 1.47 -11.65 -15.11
N SER A 27 2.56 -11.01 -14.64
CA SER A 27 2.64 -10.51 -13.26
C SER A 27 1.61 -9.42 -13.02
N LEU A 28 1.34 -8.56 -13.99
CA LEU A 28 0.35 -7.49 -13.90
C LEU A 28 -1.08 -8.05 -13.86
N LEU A 29 -1.40 -9.06 -14.69
CA LEU A 29 -2.68 -9.78 -14.60
C LEU A 29 -2.88 -10.41 -13.22
N HIS A 30 -1.82 -10.98 -12.64
CA HIS A 30 -1.86 -11.53 -11.29
C HIS A 30 -2.01 -10.43 -10.21
N ALA A 31 -1.27 -9.32 -10.34
CA ALA A 31 -1.30 -8.20 -9.41
C ALA A 31 -2.68 -7.53 -9.35
N ILE A 32 -3.35 -7.35 -10.50
CA ILE A 32 -4.71 -6.82 -10.54
C ILE A 32 -5.67 -7.71 -9.71
N ARG A 33 -5.50 -9.03 -9.78
CA ARG A 33 -6.32 -10.01 -9.05
C ARG A 33 -5.99 -10.05 -7.55
N PHE A 34 -4.73 -10.18 -7.19
CA PHE A 34 -4.32 -10.54 -5.83
C PHE A 34 -3.62 -9.42 -5.05
N ASP A 35 -2.98 -8.47 -5.72
CA ASP A 35 -2.20 -7.42 -5.06
C ASP A 35 -2.95 -6.11 -4.88
N GLY A 36 -2.70 -5.52 -3.71
CA GLY A 36 -3.25 -4.25 -3.30
C GLY A 36 -2.65 -3.07 -4.08
N VAL A 37 -3.35 -1.96 -3.94
CA VAL A 37 -3.05 -0.52 -4.14
C VAL A 37 -1.58 -0.07 -4.03
N HIS A 38 -0.61 -0.92 -3.69
CA HIS A 38 0.71 -0.51 -3.19
C HIS A 38 1.86 -0.69 -4.19
N THR A 39 1.62 -1.21 -5.39
CA THR A 39 2.65 -1.38 -6.44
C THR A 39 2.43 -0.46 -7.64
N ILE A 40 1.59 0.57 -7.54
CA ILE A 40 1.18 1.35 -8.72
C ILE A 40 2.30 2.17 -9.29
N GLU A 41 3.10 2.81 -8.43
CA GLU A 41 4.27 3.55 -8.87
C GLU A 41 5.25 2.63 -9.60
N ASP A 42 5.44 1.41 -9.09
CA ASP A 42 6.26 0.39 -9.72
C ASP A 42 5.66 -0.07 -11.05
N ILE A 43 4.36 -0.38 -11.10
CA ILE A 43 3.66 -0.78 -12.33
C ILE A 43 3.74 0.33 -13.37
N GLU A 44 3.55 1.59 -12.97
CA GLU A 44 3.66 2.74 -13.85
C GLU A 44 5.09 2.86 -14.40
N PHE A 45 6.09 2.80 -13.51
CA PHE A 45 7.49 2.90 -13.87
C PHE A 45 7.93 1.77 -14.81
N TYR A 46 7.67 0.52 -14.44
CA TYR A 46 8.03 -0.66 -15.23
C TYR A 46 7.27 -0.70 -16.55
N GLY A 47 5.95 -0.49 -16.54
CA GLY A 47 5.12 -0.51 -17.74
C GLY A 47 5.57 0.53 -18.77
N ARG A 48 5.87 1.75 -18.32
CA ARG A 48 6.38 2.83 -19.19
C ARG A 48 7.78 2.54 -19.70
N THR A 49 8.66 2.06 -18.83
CA THR A 49 10.06 1.77 -19.19
C THR A 49 10.14 0.62 -20.21
N LEU A 50 9.43 -0.48 -19.95
CA LEU A 50 9.39 -1.64 -20.82
C LEU A 50 8.76 -1.31 -22.18
N SER A 51 7.63 -0.58 -22.20
CA SER A 51 7.03 -0.07 -23.44
C SER A 51 8.01 0.81 -24.24
N GLY A 52 8.70 1.72 -23.55
CA GLY A 52 9.70 2.59 -24.18
C GLY A 52 10.87 1.81 -24.78
N ILE A 53 11.38 0.79 -24.09
CA ILE A 53 12.42 -0.12 -24.59
C ILE A 53 11.90 -0.88 -25.81
N GLY A 54 10.69 -1.46 -25.73
CA GLY A 54 10.08 -2.22 -26.82
C GLY A 54 9.94 -1.41 -28.09
N MET A 55 9.39 -0.19 -27.99
CA MET A 55 9.24 0.72 -29.13
C MET A 55 10.60 1.16 -29.69
N SER A 56 11.59 1.37 -28.82
CA SER A 56 12.96 1.71 -29.21
C SER A 56 13.66 0.59 -29.96
N ILE A 57 13.47 -0.67 -29.56
CA ILE A 57 13.99 -1.85 -30.26
C ILE A 57 13.38 -1.94 -31.66
N LEU A 58 12.07 -1.74 -31.79
CA LEU A 58 11.38 -1.73 -33.09
C LEU A 58 11.91 -0.61 -33.99
N ALA A 59 12.03 0.61 -33.47
CA ALA A 59 12.56 1.75 -34.19
C ALA A 59 14.01 1.52 -34.63
N PHE A 60 14.87 1.03 -33.72
CA PHE A 60 16.25 0.68 -34.02
C PHE A 60 16.32 -0.35 -35.14
N LYS A 61 15.50 -1.39 -35.08
CA LYS A 61 15.47 -2.43 -36.12
C LYS A 61 15.07 -1.88 -37.48
N GLN A 62 14.02 -1.06 -37.54
CA GLN A 62 13.55 -0.46 -38.79
C GLN A 62 14.56 0.51 -39.39
N PHE A 63 15.32 1.22 -38.54
CA PHE A 63 16.30 2.20 -38.99
C PHE A 63 17.68 1.61 -39.29
N ALA A 64 18.20 0.73 -38.44
CA ALA A 64 19.54 0.15 -38.56
C ALA A 64 19.62 -0.97 -39.63
N LEU A 65 18.52 -1.70 -39.86
CA LEU A 65 18.44 -2.71 -40.93
C LEU A 65 17.78 -2.17 -42.21
N GLY A 66 17.55 -0.85 -42.28
CA GLY A 66 17.01 -0.17 -43.44
C GLY A 66 17.97 -0.16 -44.65
N ARG A 67 17.45 0.24 -45.82
CA ARG A 67 18.21 0.27 -47.08
C ARG A 67 19.24 1.39 -47.18
N LYS A 68 19.04 2.49 -46.44
CA LYS A 68 19.94 3.65 -46.46
C LYS A 68 20.91 3.55 -45.29
N GLU A 69 22.20 3.73 -45.56
CA GLU A 69 23.19 3.93 -44.49
C GLU A 69 22.85 5.22 -43.75
N ARG A 70 22.82 5.13 -42.43
CA ARG A 70 22.50 6.25 -41.53
C ARG A 70 23.60 6.39 -40.51
N GLY A 71 23.86 7.63 -40.10
CA GLY A 71 24.87 7.92 -39.09
C GLY A 71 24.48 7.31 -37.74
N LYS A 72 25.47 6.78 -36.99
CA LYS A 72 25.25 6.21 -35.65
C LYS A 72 24.52 7.17 -34.71
N TRP A 73 24.84 8.47 -34.81
CA TRP A 73 24.20 9.54 -34.05
C TRP A 73 22.71 9.69 -34.35
N GLN A 74 22.30 9.58 -35.62
CA GLN A 74 20.88 9.66 -36.00
C GLN A 74 20.09 8.50 -35.42
N VAL A 75 20.69 7.32 -35.38
CA VAL A 75 20.07 6.11 -34.82
C VAL A 75 19.95 6.20 -33.31
N CYS A 76 21.01 6.67 -32.62
CA CYS A 76 20.98 6.90 -31.18
C CYS A 76 19.94 7.96 -30.78
N LEU A 77 19.90 9.08 -31.51
CA LEU A 77 18.93 10.15 -31.28
C LEU A 77 17.50 9.65 -31.49
N LEU A 78 17.25 8.87 -32.54
CA LEU A 78 15.92 8.27 -32.75
C LEU A 78 15.52 7.36 -31.58
N ILE A 79 16.42 6.48 -31.11
CA ILE A 79 16.15 5.60 -29.97
C ILE A 79 15.75 6.43 -28.75
N MET A 80 16.54 7.46 -28.42
CA MET A 80 16.26 8.35 -27.31
C MET A 80 14.91 9.06 -27.48
N CYS A 81 14.64 9.60 -28.67
CA CYS A 81 13.36 10.27 -28.96
C CYS A 81 12.16 9.32 -28.85
N VAL A 82 12.26 8.10 -29.39
CA VAL A 82 11.18 7.10 -29.33
C VAL A 82 10.96 6.65 -27.89
N PHE A 83 12.03 6.36 -27.14
CA PHE A 83 11.94 6.03 -25.72
C PHE A 83 11.24 7.14 -24.94
N SER A 84 11.73 8.38 -25.05
CA SER A 84 11.16 9.54 -24.35
C SER A 84 9.71 9.80 -24.76
N ALA A 85 9.39 9.73 -26.06
CA ALA A 85 8.03 9.94 -26.55
C ALA A 85 7.06 8.88 -26.01
N THR A 86 7.45 7.61 -25.98
CA THR A 86 6.62 6.54 -25.39
C THR A 86 6.50 6.70 -23.87
N TYR A 87 7.62 6.90 -23.18
CA TYR A 87 7.67 6.99 -21.72
C TYR A 87 6.89 8.19 -21.18
N TYR A 88 7.11 9.39 -21.72
CA TYR A 88 6.39 10.59 -21.31
C TYR A 88 5.01 10.70 -21.94
N GLY A 89 4.79 10.15 -23.14
CA GLY A 89 3.48 10.12 -23.78
C GLY A 89 2.47 9.33 -22.96
N GLN A 90 2.86 8.17 -22.43
CA GLN A 90 2.02 7.40 -21.52
C GLN A 90 1.73 8.17 -20.23
N LYS A 91 2.73 8.87 -19.66
CA LYS A 91 2.56 9.71 -18.47
C LYS A 91 1.54 10.82 -18.72
N ILE A 92 1.76 11.62 -19.77
CA ILE A 92 0.89 12.73 -20.14
C ILE A 92 -0.52 12.21 -20.40
N PHE A 93 -0.66 11.05 -21.04
CA PHE A 93 -1.98 10.45 -21.27
C PHE A 93 -2.69 10.12 -19.95
N VAL A 94 -2.01 9.47 -19.00
CA VAL A 94 -2.58 9.14 -17.69
C VAL A 94 -2.90 10.41 -16.89
N ASP A 95 -1.95 11.33 -16.78
CA ASP A 95 -2.11 12.59 -16.05
C ASP A 95 -3.25 13.42 -16.63
N THR A 96 -3.27 13.63 -17.96
CA THR A 96 -4.36 14.38 -18.63
C THR A 96 -5.71 13.67 -18.48
N TYR A 97 -5.73 12.34 -18.52
CA TYR A 97 -6.97 11.60 -18.30
C TYR A 97 -7.48 11.80 -16.87
N LEU A 98 -6.62 11.82 -15.85
CA LEU A 98 -7.01 11.99 -14.46
C LEU A 98 -7.39 13.45 -14.13
N ASP A 99 -6.63 14.41 -14.66
CA ASP A 99 -6.82 15.85 -14.42
C ASP A 99 -8.06 16.40 -15.12
N SER A 100 -8.44 15.82 -16.26
CA SER A 100 -9.65 16.23 -17.00
C SER A 100 -10.96 15.79 -16.34
N ARG A 101 -10.89 15.00 -15.27
CA ARG A 101 -12.05 14.37 -14.61
C ARG A 101 -12.40 15.12 -13.34
N GLY A 102 -13.62 15.63 -13.27
CA GLY A 102 -14.14 16.24 -12.05
C GLY A 102 -14.28 15.22 -10.91
N GLU A 103 -14.45 15.71 -9.69
CA GLU A 103 -14.57 14.90 -8.46
C GLU A 103 -15.60 13.76 -8.58
N ALA A 104 -16.71 14.01 -9.29
CA ALA A 104 -17.78 13.04 -9.51
C ALA A 104 -17.36 11.84 -10.39
N GLU A 105 -16.33 11.98 -11.22
CA GLU A 105 -15.80 10.89 -12.06
C GLU A 105 -14.68 10.14 -11.36
N GLN A 106 -13.83 10.82 -10.59
CA GLN A 106 -12.86 10.18 -9.69
C GLN A 106 -13.55 9.26 -8.67
N ALA A 107 -14.69 9.71 -8.13
CA ALA A 107 -15.62 8.90 -7.35
C ALA A 107 -16.07 7.59 -8.03
N ARG A 108 -16.28 7.64 -9.34
CA ARG A 108 -16.69 6.46 -10.13
C ARG A 108 -15.51 5.53 -10.34
N HIS A 109 -14.31 6.06 -10.60
CA HIS A 109 -13.09 5.25 -10.70
C HIS A 109 -12.83 4.46 -9.41
N TYR A 110 -12.99 5.08 -8.24
CA TYR A 110 -12.88 4.39 -6.95
C TYR A 110 -13.86 3.22 -6.82
N ARG A 111 -15.13 3.47 -7.12
CA ARG A 111 -16.17 2.42 -7.00
C ARG A 111 -15.97 1.33 -8.03
N ALA A 112 -15.48 1.69 -9.21
CA ALA A 112 -15.15 0.73 -10.22
C ALA A 112 -14.01 -0.19 -9.77
N TYR A 113 -12.99 0.38 -9.12
CA TYR A 113 -11.94 -0.40 -8.46
C TYR A 113 -12.52 -1.36 -7.40
N MET A 114 -13.42 -0.90 -6.54
CA MET A 114 -14.06 -1.75 -5.52
C MET A 114 -14.90 -2.87 -6.13
N ILE A 115 -15.65 -2.59 -7.20
CA ILE A 115 -16.40 -3.61 -7.93
C ILE A 115 -15.44 -4.64 -8.52
N GLN A 116 -14.37 -4.20 -9.18
CA GLN A 116 -13.35 -5.10 -9.72
C GLN A 116 -12.73 -6.00 -8.63
N LYS A 117 -12.41 -5.43 -7.46
CA LYS A 117 -11.94 -6.21 -6.30
C LYS A 117 -12.99 -7.19 -5.78
N SER A 118 -14.27 -6.85 -5.83
CA SER A 118 -15.34 -7.79 -5.44
C SER A 118 -15.40 -9.03 -6.32
N TYR A 119 -15.16 -8.87 -7.64
CA TYR A 119 -15.04 -9.96 -8.59
C TYR A 119 -13.78 -10.80 -8.31
N ALA A 120 -12.62 -10.17 -8.13
CA ALA A 120 -11.36 -10.84 -7.84
C ALA A 120 -11.41 -11.70 -6.57
N ASN A 121 -12.15 -11.23 -5.56
CA ASN A 121 -12.25 -11.86 -4.25
C ASN A 121 -13.42 -12.83 -4.09
N ASN A 122 -14.16 -13.15 -5.17
CA ASN A 122 -15.33 -14.04 -5.11
C ASN A 122 -16.36 -13.63 -4.05
N VAL A 123 -16.57 -12.33 -3.85
CA VAL A 123 -17.57 -11.82 -2.91
C VAL A 123 -18.95 -12.09 -3.52
N ARG A 124 -19.55 -13.23 -3.13
CA ARG A 124 -20.86 -13.89 -3.38
C ARG A 124 -21.87 -13.39 -4.43
N PHE A 125 -21.84 -12.15 -4.89
CA PHE A 125 -22.97 -11.48 -5.55
C PHE A 125 -22.96 -11.50 -7.08
N LEU A 126 -21.92 -12.03 -7.74
CA LEU A 126 -21.84 -12.12 -9.21
C LEU A 126 -21.28 -13.48 -9.67
N LYS A 127 -21.55 -14.54 -8.90
CA LYS A 127 -21.18 -15.91 -9.27
C LYS A 127 -22.11 -16.39 -10.38
N THR A 128 -21.79 -16.08 -11.64
CA THR A 128 -22.29 -16.89 -12.76
C THR A 128 -21.53 -18.20 -12.76
N ASN A 129 -22.27 -19.30 -12.85
CA ASN A 129 -21.72 -20.64 -12.74
C ASN A 129 -20.61 -20.90 -13.77
N SER A 130 -19.52 -21.52 -13.31
CA SER A 130 -18.52 -22.26 -14.09
C SER A 130 -17.93 -21.56 -15.33
N VAL A 131 -17.17 -20.49 -15.12
CA VAL A 131 -16.18 -20.04 -16.13
C VAL A 131 -14.80 -20.51 -15.67
N ASP A 132 -14.04 -21.11 -16.59
CA ASP A 132 -12.67 -21.59 -16.36
C ASP A 132 -11.77 -20.50 -15.73
N ASP A 133 -10.93 -20.86 -14.75
CA ASP A 133 -10.13 -19.94 -13.94
C ASP A 133 -9.23 -19.03 -14.79
N LYS A 134 -8.84 -19.49 -16.00
CA LYS A 134 -7.99 -18.75 -16.94
C LYS A 134 -8.71 -17.60 -17.63
N VAL A 135 -9.96 -17.80 -18.07
CA VAL A 135 -10.76 -16.78 -18.75
C VAL A 135 -11.26 -15.74 -17.75
N THR A 136 -11.57 -16.18 -16.54
CA THR A 136 -11.99 -15.31 -15.42
C THR A 136 -10.94 -14.26 -15.06
N ASN A 137 -9.64 -14.61 -15.08
CA ASN A 137 -8.54 -13.66 -14.80
C ASN A 137 -8.48 -12.52 -15.81
N VAL A 138 -8.61 -12.87 -17.09
CA VAL A 138 -8.55 -11.91 -18.18
C VAL A 138 -9.79 -11.02 -18.17
N GLN A 139 -10.97 -11.59 -17.93
CA GLN A 139 -12.20 -10.83 -17.77
C GLN A 139 -12.09 -9.83 -16.61
N ILE A 140 -11.60 -10.23 -15.43
CA ILE A 140 -11.44 -9.34 -14.26
C ILE A 140 -10.45 -8.19 -14.54
N ALA A 141 -9.35 -8.46 -15.25
CA ALA A 141 -8.37 -7.43 -15.59
C ALA A 141 -8.88 -6.41 -16.63
N LEU A 142 -9.80 -6.84 -17.50
CA LEU A 142 -10.38 -6.00 -18.56
C LEU A 142 -11.71 -5.37 -18.19
N LEU A 143 -12.27 -5.75 -17.04
CA LEU A 143 -13.49 -5.14 -16.53
C LEU A 143 -13.30 -3.63 -16.25
N THR A 144 -12.07 -3.11 -16.20
CA THR A 144 -11.78 -1.70 -15.87
C THR A 144 -12.65 -0.66 -16.64
N PRO A 145 -12.72 -0.64 -18.00
CA PRO A 145 -13.56 0.32 -18.73
C PRO A 145 -15.06 0.00 -18.62
N ILE A 146 -15.41 -1.29 -18.59
CA ILE A 146 -16.78 -1.78 -18.44
C ILE A 146 -17.35 -1.33 -17.09
N VAL A 147 -16.56 -1.47 -16.03
CA VAL A 147 -16.94 -1.15 -14.66
C VAL A 147 -16.98 0.36 -14.45
N ILE A 148 -16.17 1.19 -15.13
CA ILE A 148 -16.36 2.65 -15.11
C ILE A 148 -17.74 3.03 -15.64
N ASN A 149 -18.14 2.42 -16.76
CA ASN A 149 -19.44 2.70 -17.38
C ASN A 149 -20.59 2.18 -16.50
N GLN A 150 -20.45 0.96 -15.97
CA GLN A 150 -21.40 0.35 -15.04
C GLN A 150 -21.45 1.06 -13.68
N ALA A 151 -20.36 1.67 -13.20
CA ALA A 151 -20.32 2.37 -11.92
C ALA A 151 -21.36 3.48 -11.87
N LYS A 152 -21.76 4.04 -13.01
CA LYS A 152 -22.90 4.96 -13.10
C LYS A 152 -24.23 4.28 -12.74
N GLN A 153 -24.50 3.09 -13.27
CA GLN A 153 -25.73 2.33 -13.03
C GLN A 153 -25.77 1.67 -11.64
N TYR A 154 -24.65 1.09 -11.19
CA TYR A 154 -24.54 0.53 -9.84
C TYR A 154 -24.57 1.60 -8.77
N ASN A 155 -24.16 2.84 -9.06
CA ASN A 155 -24.24 3.95 -8.10
C ASN A 155 -25.67 4.23 -7.66
N ASP A 156 -26.65 4.18 -8.56
CA ASP A 156 -28.05 4.46 -8.22
C ASP A 156 -28.65 3.32 -7.38
N ASN A 157 -28.29 2.07 -7.65
CA ASN A 157 -28.75 0.90 -6.89
C ASN A 157 -27.98 0.66 -5.57
N ALA A 158 -26.68 0.97 -5.52
CA ALA A 158 -25.83 0.77 -4.34
C ALA A 158 -25.96 1.91 -3.32
N ARG A 159 -26.28 3.13 -3.76
CA ARG A 159 -26.65 4.23 -2.83
C ARG A 159 -27.88 3.88 -1.98
N LEU A 160 -28.79 3.07 -2.52
CA LEU A 160 -30.00 2.62 -1.83
C LEU A 160 -29.75 1.48 -0.82
N LYS A 161 -28.55 0.87 -0.81
CA LYS A 161 -28.20 -0.23 0.10
C LYS A 161 -26.84 0.03 0.74
N THR A 162 -26.85 0.69 1.89
CA THR A 162 -25.67 1.04 2.70
C THR A 162 -24.75 -0.14 3.03
N ASP A 163 -25.22 -1.39 2.96
CA ASP A 163 -24.44 -2.58 3.30
C ASP A 163 -23.82 -3.31 2.11
N TYR A 164 -24.02 -2.80 0.89
CA TYR A 164 -23.51 -3.45 -0.33
C TYR A 164 -21.98 -3.58 -0.34
N TRP A 165 -21.26 -2.58 0.18
CA TRP A 165 -19.80 -2.50 0.06
C TRP A 165 -19.03 -3.18 1.20
N LEU A 166 -19.67 -3.45 2.35
CA LEU A 166 -18.98 -3.95 3.54
C LEU A 166 -18.28 -5.31 3.30
N PRO A 167 -18.90 -6.31 2.65
CA PRO A 167 -18.23 -7.59 2.37
C PRO A 167 -16.98 -7.45 1.48
N ILE A 168 -16.95 -6.42 0.64
CA ILE A 168 -15.81 -6.14 -0.24
C ILE A 168 -14.63 -5.62 0.59
N TYR A 169 -14.89 -4.67 1.49
CA TYR A 169 -13.88 -4.15 2.41
C TYR A 169 -13.36 -5.21 3.39
N GLU A 170 -14.22 -6.11 3.86
CA GLU A 170 -13.81 -7.26 4.68
C GLU A 170 -12.84 -8.17 3.93
N SER A 171 -13.14 -8.46 2.66
CA SER A 171 -12.26 -9.27 1.84
C SER A 171 -10.94 -8.57 1.53
N GLU A 172 -10.97 -7.26 1.27
CA GLU A 172 -9.77 -6.46 1.04
C GLU A 172 -8.86 -6.41 2.27
N PHE A 173 -9.45 -6.25 3.46
CA PHE A 173 -8.70 -6.32 4.71
C PHE A 173 -8.05 -7.69 4.90
N ARG A 174 -8.76 -8.76 4.56
CA ARG A 174 -8.26 -10.13 4.66
C ARG A 174 -7.13 -10.41 3.65
N SER A 175 -7.26 -9.96 2.40
CA SER A 175 -6.24 -10.17 1.36
C SER A 175 -4.97 -9.37 1.63
N ASN A 176 -5.11 -8.14 2.14
CA ASN A 176 -3.99 -7.24 2.42
C ASN A 176 -3.58 -7.24 3.89
N LEU A 177 -3.89 -8.30 4.64
CA LEU A 177 -3.59 -8.39 6.07
C LEU A 177 -2.11 -8.12 6.41
N PRO A 178 -1.12 -8.64 5.66
CA PRO A 178 0.29 -8.36 5.94
C PRO A 178 0.63 -6.86 5.86
N PHE A 179 0.11 -6.16 4.85
CA PHE A 179 0.32 -4.72 4.68
C PHE A 179 -0.24 -3.92 5.86
N TYR A 180 -1.50 -4.18 6.23
CA TYR A 180 -2.12 -3.51 7.37
C TYR A 180 -1.39 -3.82 8.67
N TYR A 181 -0.92 -5.05 8.83
CA TYR A 181 -0.15 -5.47 9.99
C TYR A 181 1.23 -4.80 10.08
N ASP A 182 1.93 -4.62 8.95
CA ASP A 182 3.22 -3.93 8.91
C ASP A 182 3.10 -2.45 9.27
N ASN A 183 2.06 -1.77 8.77
CA ASN A 183 1.76 -0.39 9.16
C ASN A 183 1.41 -0.30 10.64
N TYR A 184 0.57 -1.22 11.14
CA TYR A 184 0.31 -1.36 12.56
C TYR A 184 1.62 -1.55 13.36
N ARG A 185 2.55 -2.38 12.89
CA ARG A 185 3.83 -2.64 13.57
C ARG A 185 4.70 -1.40 13.63
N LYS A 186 4.80 -0.62 12.55
CA LYS A 186 5.54 0.65 12.51
C LYS A 186 4.99 1.67 13.51
N VAL A 187 3.66 1.77 13.56
CA VAL A 187 2.98 2.66 14.50
C VAL A 187 3.15 2.17 15.94
N SER A 188 2.93 0.88 16.18
CA SER A 188 3.07 0.23 17.48
C SER A 188 4.49 0.40 18.03
N SER A 189 5.52 0.24 17.20
CA SER A 189 6.92 0.46 17.59
C SER A 189 7.21 1.93 17.91
N SER A 190 6.66 2.86 17.12
CA SER A 190 6.74 4.30 17.39
C SER A 190 6.13 4.63 18.76
N VAL A 191 4.90 4.19 19.02
CA VAL A 191 4.20 4.38 20.30
C VAL A 191 4.99 3.76 21.46
N LEU A 192 5.53 2.55 21.30
CA LEU A 192 6.37 1.91 22.32
C LEU A 192 7.63 2.71 22.61
N SER A 193 8.27 3.27 21.59
CA SER A 193 9.47 4.10 21.76
C SER A 193 9.17 5.38 22.54
N VAL A 194 8.05 6.06 22.25
CA VAL A 194 7.59 7.25 22.98
C VAL A 194 7.25 6.90 24.42
N LEU A 195 6.59 5.76 24.64
CA LEU A 195 6.27 5.27 25.99
C LEU A 195 7.55 4.94 26.77
N GLU A 196 8.55 4.34 26.14
CA GLU A 196 9.82 4.06 26.78
C GLU A 196 10.55 5.34 27.18
N GLN A 197 10.59 6.34 26.29
CA GLN A 197 11.13 7.67 26.58
C GLN A 197 10.40 8.32 27.75
N TYR A 198 9.06 8.22 27.78
CA TYR A 198 8.25 8.71 28.88
C TYR A 198 8.60 7.99 30.20
N ASN A 199 8.68 6.66 30.20
CA ASN A 199 9.00 5.88 31.39
C ASN A 199 10.43 6.12 31.89
N ARG A 200 11.39 6.36 31.00
CA ARG A 200 12.75 6.80 31.37
C ARG A 200 12.71 8.18 32.01
N TYR A 201 11.97 9.13 31.41
CA TYR A 201 11.80 10.47 31.97
C TYR A 201 11.13 10.43 33.35
N ALA A 202 10.01 9.73 33.49
CA ALA A 202 9.27 9.60 34.74
C ALA A 202 10.15 9.05 35.87
N ARG A 203 10.92 7.99 35.59
CA ARG A 203 11.90 7.44 36.54
C ARG A 203 13.00 8.46 36.88
N ASN A 204 13.50 9.19 35.90
CA ASN A 204 14.52 10.22 36.11
C ASN A 204 13.98 11.43 36.90
N ALA A 205 12.72 11.80 36.71
CA ALA A 205 12.06 12.86 37.47
C ALA A 205 11.83 12.45 38.94
N GLU A 206 11.57 11.16 39.20
CA GLU A 206 11.39 10.64 40.56
C GLU A 206 12.71 10.53 41.34
N ARG A 207 13.82 10.21 40.67
CA ARG A 207 15.15 9.99 41.27
C ARG A 207 15.61 11.11 42.22
N PRO A 208 15.58 12.41 41.86
CA PRO A 208 15.96 13.50 42.76
C PRO A 208 15.15 13.50 44.07
N PHE A 209 13.85 13.27 44.01
CA PHE A 209 12.98 13.24 45.20
C PHE A 209 13.29 12.01 46.05
N LYS A 210 13.45 10.84 45.43
CA LYS A 210 13.84 9.61 46.13
C LYS A 210 15.19 9.77 46.84
N ASN A 211 16.17 10.39 46.18
CA ASN A 211 17.49 10.66 46.78
C ASN A 211 17.40 11.64 47.96
N LYS A 212 16.55 12.68 47.87
CA LYS A 212 16.28 13.61 48.99
C LYS A 212 15.64 12.86 50.17
N VAL A 213 14.60 12.06 49.92
CA VAL A 213 13.90 11.25 50.93
C VAL A 213 14.84 10.24 51.60
N ASP A 214 15.66 9.53 50.82
CA ASP A 214 16.65 8.59 51.34
C ASP A 214 17.74 9.30 52.17
N ALA A 215 18.16 10.50 51.76
CA ALA A 215 19.10 11.31 52.54
C ALA A 215 18.48 11.78 53.87
N GLU A 216 17.22 12.19 53.88
CA GLU A 216 16.49 12.54 55.10
C GLU A 216 16.31 11.33 56.03
N TYR A 217 15.96 10.17 55.48
CA TYR A 217 15.84 8.93 56.26
C TYR A 217 17.16 8.54 56.91
N ARG A 218 18.29 8.65 56.20
CA ARG A 218 19.63 8.41 56.77
C ARG A 218 19.94 9.35 57.95
N LYS A 219 19.53 10.63 57.86
CA LYS A 219 19.67 11.58 58.98
C LYS A 219 18.81 11.15 60.17
N VAL A 220 17.57 10.71 59.93
CA VAL A 220 16.67 10.19 60.97
C VAL A 220 17.27 8.99 61.69
N VAL A 221 17.78 7.99 60.95
CA VAL A 221 18.42 6.80 61.53
C VAL A 221 19.70 7.16 62.29
N SER A 222 20.51 8.08 61.76
CA SER A 222 21.73 8.55 62.45
C SER A 222 21.40 9.25 63.77
N ASN A 223 20.40 10.13 63.78
CA ASN A 223 19.94 10.82 64.98
C ASN A 223 19.41 9.82 66.02
N TYR A 224 18.61 8.85 65.58
CA TYR A 224 18.13 7.77 66.44
C TYR A 224 19.28 7.02 67.11
N ASN A 225 20.24 6.52 66.33
CA ASN A 225 21.39 5.77 66.85
C ASN A 225 22.27 6.60 67.80
N ARG A 226 22.39 7.91 67.58
CA ARG A 226 23.17 8.80 68.44
C ARG A 226 22.55 8.98 69.82
N TYR A 227 21.23 9.07 69.90
CA TYR A 227 20.52 9.45 71.14
C TYR A 227 19.84 8.28 71.86
N VAL A 228 19.73 7.11 71.23
CA VAL A 228 19.07 5.93 71.83
C VAL A 228 19.71 5.52 73.15
N ARG A 229 21.05 5.60 73.27
CA ARG A 229 21.79 5.28 74.50
C ARG A 229 21.48 6.22 75.66
N ARG A 230 21.07 7.47 75.37
CA ARG A 230 20.83 8.51 76.39
C ARG A 230 19.36 8.62 76.80
N LEU A 231 18.43 8.40 75.87
CA LEU A 231 17.00 8.68 76.07
C LEU A 231 16.14 7.40 76.13
N GLY A 232 16.68 6.25 75.73
CA GLY A 232 15.92 5.00 75.60
C GLY A 232 15.04 4.96 74.34
N HIS A 233 14.73 3.76 73.87
CA HIS A 233 14.07 3.50 72.58
C HIS A 233 12.73 4.22 72.39
N ALA A 234 11.84 4.17 73.38
CA ALA A 234 10.50 4.74 73.27
C ALA A 234 10.53 6.28 73.18
N LYS A 235 11.25 6.94 74.09
CA LYS A 235 11.32 8.42 74.15
C LYS A 235 11.99 9.02 72.91
N ILE A 236 13.09 8.42 72.41
CA ILE A 236 13.74 8.94 71.19
C ILE A 236 12.88 8.73 69.94
N THR A 237 12.13 7.62 69.87
CA THR A 237 11.25 7.33 68.73
C THR A 237 10.13 8.35 68.64
N GLU A 238 9.45 8.66 69.74
CA GLU A 238 8.39 9.68 69.77
C GLU A 238 8.95 11.08 69.44
N ARG A 239 10.10 11.44 70.02
CA ARG A 239 10.77 12.72 69.69
C ARG A 239 11.08 12.84 68.19
N ILE A 240 11.53 11.76 67.55
CA ILE A 240 11.81 11.74 66.11
C ILE A 240 10.51 11.84 65.30
N LYS A 241 9.44 11.16 65.70
CA LYS A 241 8.13 11.28 65.05
C LYS A 241 7.62 12.72 65.10
N GLU A 242 7.74 13.38 66.24
CA GLU A 242 7.40 14.80 66.42
C GLU A 242 8.28 15.71 65.56
N GLU A 243 9.59 15.45 65.50
CA GLU A 243 10.52 16.23 64.68
C GLU A 243 10.21 16.09 63.18
N ILE A 244 9.88 14.87 62.72
CA ILE A 244 9.41 14.61 61.35
C ILE A 244 8.12 15.41 61.11
N PHE A 245 7.12 15.29 61.99
CA PHE A 245 5.86 16.02 61.83
C PHE A 245 6.08 17.54 61.79
N LYS A 246 6.94 18.08 62.67
CA LYS A 246 7.25 19.52 62.73
C LYS A 246 7.95 20.03 61.47
N LYS A 247 8.88 19.24 60.90
CA LYS A 247 9.67 19.65 59.73
C LYS A 247 8.96 19.41 58.41
N SER A 248 8.32 18.25 58.26
CA SER A 248 7.76 17.82 56.97
C SER A 248 6.24 17.91 56.90
N GLY A 249 5.55 18.02 58.05
CA GLY A 249 4.09 17.95 58.17
C GLY A 249 3.53 16.52 58.19
N VAL A 250 4.41 15.51 58.16
CA VAL A 250 4.02 14.11 57.95
C VAL A 250 3.89 13.37 59.29
N ARG A 251 2.72 12.79 59.55
CA ARG A 251 2.47 11.95 60.75
C ARG A 251 2.86 10.50 60.49
N MET A 252 3.71 9.93 61.34
CA MET A 252 4.05 8.50 61.34
C MET A 252 3.03 7.68 62.13
N SER A 253 2.91 6.39 61.84
CA SER A 253 2.02 5.47 62.55
C SER A 253 2.50 5.25 63.99
N ALA A 254 1.58 4.80 64.85
CA ALA A 254 1.93 4.49 66.24
C ALA A 254 3.03 3.43 66.33
N GLN A 255 3.00 2.43 65.44
CA GLN A 255 3.97 1.32 65.39
C GLN A 255 5.26 1.66 64.62
N TRP A 256 5.37 2.86 64.04
CA TRP A 256 6.52 3.24 63.24
C TRP A 256 7.79 3.33 64.10
N HIS A 257 8.88 2.75 63.59
CA HIS A 257 10.19 2.75 64.24
C HIS A 257 11.30 3.17 63.28
N PRO A 258 12.26 4.05 63.66
CA PRO A 258 13.27 4.58 62.76
C PRO A 258 14.08 3.53 62.00
N THR A 259 14.38 2.37 62.59
CA THR A 259 15.19 1.31 61.95
C THR A 259 14.39 0.30 61.10
N LYS A 260 13.07 0.21 61.29
CA LYS A 260 12.21 -0.79 60.61
C LYS A 260 11.18 -0.14 59.67
N GLY A 261 10.84 1.13 59.90
CA GLY A 261 9.80 1.88 59.23
C GLY A 261 10.26 2.64 57.98
N ARG A 262 11.31 2.20 57.29
CA ARG A 262 11.82 2.88 56.06
C ARG A 262 10.71 3.06 55.03
N LYS A 263 9.97 1.99 54.75
CA LYS A 263 8.91 1.98 53.73
C LYS A 263 7.84 3.03 54.04
N GLU A 264 7.28 3.01 55.24
CA GLU A 264 6.26 4.00 55.65
C GLU A 264 6.80 5.44 55.59
N PHE A 265 8.04 5.66 56.04
CA PHE A 265 8.67 6.98 55.97
C PHE A 265 8.81 7.45 54.51
N THR A 266 9.35 6.60 53.65
CA THR A 266 9.53 6.91 52.23
C THR A 266 8.19 7.17 51.55
N ASP A 267 7.20 6.30 51.73
CA ASP A 267 5.89 6.41 51.09
C ASP A 267 5.18 7.72 51.50
N LYS A 268 5.15 8.02 52.81
CA LYS A 268 4.50 9.23 53.32
C LYS A 268 5.23 10.51 52.94
N LEU A 269 6.56 10.49 52.87
CA LEU A 269 7.34 11.66 52.48
C LEU A 269 7.32 11.87 50.96
N MET A 270 7.31 10.80 50.16
CA MET A 270 7.11 10.87 48.71
C MET A 270 5.74 11.44 48.35
N ALA A 271 4.69 11.16 49.14
CA ALA A 271 3.36 11.73 48.94
C ALA A 271 3.37 13.28 48.96
N LYS A 272 4.29 13.92 49.69
CA LYS A 272 4.47 15.37 49.69
C LYS A 272 4.99 15.91 48.36
N TYR A 273 5.86 15.15 47.70
CA TYR A 273 6.43 15.50 46.40
C TYR A 273 5.56 15.07 45.21
N GLN A 274 4.45 14.37 45.47
CA GLN A 274 3.60 13.80 44.43
C GLN A 274 3.01 14.87 43.51
N SER A 275 2.62 16.04 44.02
CA SER A 275 2.06 17.13 43.20
C SER A 275 3.08 17.70 42.22
N GLU A 276 4.32 17.88 42.67
CA GLU A 276 5.44 18.37 41.84
C GLU A 276 5.85 17.31 40.80
N LEU A 277 5.97 16.04 41.22
CA LEU A 277 6.23 14.93 40.33
C LEU A 277 5.13 14.78 39.26
N ASN A 278 3.87 14.92 39.66
CA ASN A 278 2.73 14.87 38.75
C ASN A 278 2.77 16.03 37.75
N ARG A 279 3.16 17.24 38.17
CA ARG A 279 3.32 18.40 37.28
C ARG A 279 4.41 18.17 36.24
N GLU A 280 5.55 17.60 36.63
CA GLU A 280 6.63 17.25 35.71
C GLU A 280 6.22 16.16 34.71
N LYS A 281 5.56 15.10 35.18
CA LYS A 281 4.99 14.05 34.32
C LYS A 281 3.97 14.63 33.33
N GLN A 282 3.07 15.49 33.80
CA GLN A 282 2.07 16.15 32.96
C GLN A 282 2.71 17.03 31.87
N LYS A 283 3.72 17.81 32.23
CA LYS A 283 4.47 18.66 31.27
C LYS A 283 5.09 17.81 30.16
N ARG A 284 5.64 16.65 30.51
CA ARG A 284 6.22 15.72 29.52
C ARG A 284 5.15 15.10 28.63
N ILE A 285 4.02 14.63 29.18
CA ILE A 285 2.91 14.08 28.38
C ILE A 285 2.40 15.13 27.40
N ARG A 286 2.20 16.38 27.85
CA ARG A 286 1.79 17.48 26.99
C ARG A 286 2.80 17.78 25.88
N SER A 287 4.11 17.64 26.14
CA SER A 287 5.14 17.81 25.11
C SER A 287 5.20 16.67 24.08
N LEU A 288 4.85 15.44 24.48
CA LEU A 288 4.94 14.26 23.62
C LEU A 288 3.67 14.04 22.79
N TYR A 289 2.49 14.31 23.39
CA TYR A 289 1.20 13.99 22.78
C TYR A 289 0.30 15.22 22.59
N GLY A 290 0.73 16.42 23.00
CA GLY A 290 -0.08 17.64 22.90
C GLY A 290 -1.29 17.69 23.85
N VAL A 291 -1.53 16.64 24.64
CA VAL A 291 -2.72 16.51 25.51
C VAL A 291 -2.37 16.58 26.99
N SER A 292 -3.35 16.99 27.79
CA SER A 292 -3.28 16.96 29.27
C SER A 292 -4.09 15.77 29.77
N VAL A 293 -3.49 14.91 30.59
CA VAL A 293 -4.16 13.72 31.14
C VAL A 293 -4.54 13.90 32.61
N ALA A 294 -5.55 13.15 33.06
CA ALA A 294 -5.89 13.09 34.48
C ALA A 294 -4.77 12.39 35.29
N VAL A 295 -4.63 12.75 36.57
CA VAL A 295 -3.57 12.25 37.46
C VAL A 295 -3.49 10.72 37.48
N LYS A 296 -4.63 10.02 37.48
CA LYS A 296 -4.71 8.55 37.46
C LYS A 296 -4.08 7.89 36.24
N HIS A 297 -3.88 8.64 35.15
CA HIS A 297 -3.28 8.16 33.90
C HIS A 297 -1.82 8.59 33.73
N LEU A 298 -1.25 9.36 34.66
CA LEU A 298 0.15 9.81 34.55
C LEU A 298 1.12 8.63 34.51
N ASP A 299 0.90 7.58 35.31
CA ASP A 299 1.81 6.44 35.32
C ASP A 299 1.59 5.48 34.16
N SER A 300 0.46 5.60 33.46
CA SER A 300 0.14 4.81 32.26
C SER A 300 -0.61 5.69 31.24
N PRO A 301 0.11 6.53 30.46
CA PRO A 301 -0.53 7.49 29.56
C PRO A 301 -1.45 6.84 28.52
N LEU A 302 -1.15 5.61 28.10
CA LEU A 302 -1.97 4.84 27.17
C LEU A 302 -3.33 4.40 27.73
N SER A 303 -3.55 4.55 29.03
CA SER A 303 -4.89 4.35 29.63
C SER A 303 -5.77 5.60 29.55
N SER A 304 -5.23 6.73 29.10
CA SER A 304 -5.98 7.96 28.88
C SER A 304 -6.71 7.92 27.52
N PRO A 305 -8.04 8.16 27.49
CA PRO A 305 -8.80 8.26 26.26
C PRO A 305 -8.26 9.34 25.30
N ASP A 306 -7.77 10.46 25.83
CA ASP A 306 -7.27 11.58 25.01
C ASP A 306 -5.95 11.24 24.30
N VAL A 307 -5.05 10.54 24.99
CA VAL A 307 -3.80 10.03 24.39
C VAL A 307 -4.12 8.99 23.33
N ILE A 308 -5.04 8.06 23.61
CA ILE A 308 -5.51 7.07 22.63
C ILE A 308 -6.11 7.76 21.41
N LYS A 309 -6.94 8.79 21.62
CA LYS A 309 -7.55 9.56 20.53
C LYS A 309 -6.49 10.22 19.66
N LYS A 310 -5.51 10.88 20.26
CA LYS A 310 -4.42 11.54 19.51
C LYS A 310 -3.59 10.55 18.70
N ILE A 311 -3.25 9.42 19.32
CA ILE A 311 -2.57 8.32 18.62
C ILE A 311 -3.46 7.83 17.46
N ASN A 312 -4.75 7.59 17.68
CA ASN A 312 -5.68 7.13 16.64
C ASN A 312 -5.85 8.14 15.48
N GLU A 313 -5.84 9.46 15.75
CA GLU A 313 -5.87 10.52 14.72
C GLU A 313 -4.68 10.45 13.77
N GLU A 314 -3.49 10.08 14.27
CA GLU A 314 -2.28 9.96 13.44
C GLU A 314 -2.26 8.67 12.59
N ILE A 315 -3.14 7.71 12.87
CA ILE A 315 -3.11 6.37 12.26
C ILE A 315 -4.25 6.17 11.25
N ASP A 316 -4.92 7.24 10.81
CA ASP A 316 -5.90 7.34 9.69
C ASP A 316 -6.85 6.12 9.54
N ILE A 317 -6.39 5.04 8.92
CA ILE A 317 -7.13 3.80 8.67
C ILE A 317 -7.63 3.11 9.95
N PHE A 318 -6.96 3.34 11.09
CA PHE A 318 -7.29 2.73 12.38
C PHE A 318 -8.03 3.64 13.35
N ALA A 319 -8.49 4.82 12.89
CA ALA A 319 -9.07 5.91 13.68
C ALA A 319 -10.42 5.60 14.37
N SER A 320 -10.68 4.35 14.72
CA SER A 320 -11.91 3.91 15.37
C SER A 320 -11.99 4.30 16.85
N GLU A 321 -13.19 4.19 17.41
CA GLU A 321 -13.46 4.23 18.85
C GLU A 321 -12.73 3.13 19.64
N LYS A 322 -12.23 2.06 18.99
CA LYS A 322 -11.47 1.01 19.69
C LYS A 322 -10.03 1.47 19.95
N PRO A 323 -9.53 1.30 21.18
CA PRO A 323 -8.15 1.66 21.52
C PRO A 323 -7.14 0.78 20.78
N LEU A 324 -6.04 1.40 20.34
CA LEU A 324 -4.87 0.71 19.80
C LEU A 324 -4.33 -0.28 20.85
N ARG A 325 -4.30 -1.57 20.51
CA ARG A 325 -3.62 -2.58 21.32
C ARG A 325 -2.22 -2.78 20.76
N LEU A 326 -1.20 -2.73 21.61
CA LEU A 326 0.19 -2.93 21.23
C LEU A 326 0.57 -4.42 21.25
N ASN A 327 1.62 -4.78 20.50
CA ASN A 327 2.20 -6.12 20.44
C ASN A 327 1.22 -7.26 20.08
N LEU A 328 0.24 -6.99 19.21
CA LEU A 328 -0.60 -8.05 18.67
C LEU A 328 0.19 -8.92 17.68
N THR A 329 -0.04 -10.23 17.69
CA THR A 329 0.32 -11.10 16.55
C THR A 329 -0.55 -10.77 15.35
N ILE A 330 -0.18 -11.21 14.15
CA ILE A 330 -0.97 -10.97 12.93
C ILE A 330 -2.40 -11.54 13.04
N GLU A 331 -2.58 -12.71 13.65
CA GLU A 331 -3.91 -13.30 13.88
C GLU A 331 -4.72 -12.50 14.92
N SER A 332 -4.05 -12.05 15.97
CA SER A 332 -4.69 -11.26 17.03
C SER A 332 -5.06 -9.87 16.54
N PHE A 333 -4.23 -9.29 15.67
CA PHE A 333 -4.49 -8.05 14.95
C PHE A 333 -5.73 -8.19 14.06
N TYR A 334 -5.78 -9.22 13.23
CA TYR A 334 -6.95 -9.49 12.39
C TYR A 334 -8.22 -9.60 13.24
N ARG A 335 -8.22 -10.41 14.30
CA ARG A 335 -9.40 -10.57 15.17
C ARG A 335 -9.82 -9.27 15.86
N HIS A 336 -8.88 -8.41 16.24
CA HIS A 336 -9.17 -7.14 16.91
C HIS A 336 -9.75 -6.11 15.94
N TYR A 337 -9.27 -6.10 14.70
CA TYR A 337 -9.58 -5.07 13.71
C TYR A 337 -10.53 -5.52 12.57
N LYS A 338 -10.95 -6.79 12.52
CA LYS A 338 -11.82 -7.34 11.46
C LYS A 338 -13.12 -6.58 11.23
N ASP A 339 -13.69 -5.98 12.27
CA ASP A 339 -14.94 -5.22 12.16
C ASP A 339 -14.67 -3.71 12.11
N VAL A 340 -13.43 -3.29 12.39
CA VAL A 340 -13.05 -1.88 12.49
C VAL A 340 -12.52 -1.37 11.17
N VAL A 341 -11.50 -2.03 10.63
CA VAL A 341 -10.83 -1.59 9.41
C VAL A 341 -11.83 -1.57 8.24
N PRO A 342 -12.65 -2.61 8.00
CA PRO A 342 -13.65 -2.55 6.94
C PRO A 342 -14.70 -1.45 7.11
N ASN A 343 -15.13 -1.16 8.34
CA ASN A 343 -16.10 -0.10 8.61
C ASN A 343 -15.47 1.31 8.52
N ASN A 344 -14.20 1.45 8.87
CA ASN A 344 -13.44 2.68 8.68
C ASN A 344 -13.24 2.94 7.18
N LEU A 345 -12.86 1.92 6.41
CA LEU A 345 -12.78 2.00 4.95
C LEU A 345 -14.17 2.36 4.39
N LYS A 346 -15.24 1.65 4.79
CA LYS A 346 -16.62 1.97 4.41
C LYS A 346 -16.93 3.44 4.69
N THR A 347 -16.68 3.94 5.91
CA THR A 347 -16.97 5.33 6.29
C THR A 347 -16.13 6.33 5.50
N LYS A 348 -14.81 6.12 5.45
CA LYS A 348 -13.84 6.92 4.69
C LYS A 348 -14.27 7.04 3.22
N TYR A 349 -14.78 5.96 2.64
CA TYR A 349 -15.14 5.88 1.24
C TYR A 349 -16.63 6.09 0.94
N SER A 350 -17.51 6.19 1.94
CA SER A 350 -18.95 6.49 1.77
C SER A 350 -19.35 7.89 2.23
N ALA A 351 -18.59 8.55 3.10
CA ALA A 351 -18.81 9.95 3.46
C ALA A 351 -18.70 10.87 2.22
N GLY A 352 -19.58 11.87 2.14
CA GLY A 352 -19.77 12.75 0.98
C GLY A 352 -18.48 13.33 0.40
N TYR A 353 -18.43 13.41 -0.93
CA TYR A 353 -17.24 13.69 -1.73
C TYR A 353 -16.64 15.09 -1.57
N SER A 354 -17.42 16.07 -1.08
CA SER A 354 -17.03 17.48 -1.03
C SER A 354 -15.95 17.84 0.00
N ASN A 355 -15.52 16.89 0.84
CA ASN A 355 -14.54 17.13 1.93
C ASN A 355 -13.30 16.23 1.84
N ARG A 356 -13.03 15.59 0.69
CA ARG A 356 -11.91 14.64 0.58
C ARG A 356 -10.63 15.28 0.08
N ASP A 357 -9.52 14.69 0.50
CA ASP A 357 -8.18 15.00 0.07
C ASP A 357 -8.03 14.73 -1.45
N PRO A 358 -7.72 15.75 -2.28
CA PRO A 358 -7.47 15.60 -3.71
C PRO A 358 -6.40 14.54 -4.02
N GLU A 359 -5.38 14.40 -3.15
CA GLU A 359 -4.28 13.47 -3.31
C GLU A 359 -4.75 12.01 -3.25
N LEU A 360 -5.71 11.72 -2.35
CA LEU A 360 -6.32 10.39 -2.23
C LEU A 360 -7.13 10.04 -3.49
N MET A 361 -7.82 11.01 -4.08
CA MET A 361 -8.62 10.80 -5.29
C MET A 361 -7.77 10.56 -6.52
N GLU A 362 -6.68 11.31 -6.66
CA GLU A 362 -5.70 11.10 -7.73
C GLU A 362 -5.07 9.71 -7.61
N THR A 363 -4.60 9.34 -6.41
CA THR A 363 -4.03 8.03 -6.12
C THR A 363 -5.00 6.92 -6.52
N VAL A 364 -6.27 7.08 -6.19
CA VAL A 364 -7.31 6.12 -6.53
C VAL A 364 -7.55 5.99 -8.03
N GLY A 365 -7.62 7.11 -8.76
CA GLY A 365 -7.73 7.08 -10.20
C GLY A 365 -6.54 6.37 -10.84
N ARG A 366 -5.33 6.63 -10.33
CA ARG A 366 -4.08 5.97 -10.70
C ARG A 366 -4.13 4.46 -10.47
N ILE A 367 -4.56 3.98 -9.30
CA ILE A 367 -4.74 2.54 -8.98
C ILE A 367 -5.51 1.83 -10.10
N PHE A 368 -6.55 2.49 -10.58
CA PHE A 368 -7.49 1.87 -11.48
C PHE A 368 -7.03 1.91 -12.94
N ILE A 369 -6.52 3.06 -13.40
CA ILE A 369 -6.23 3.25 -14.83
C ILE A 369 -4.84 2.79 -15.24
N ILE A 370 -3.84 2.93 -14.37
CA ILE A 370 -2.44 2.62 -14.70
C ILE A 370 -2.27 1.14 -15.08
N PRO A 371 -2.81 0.17 -14.34
CA PRO A 371 -2.69 -1.24 -14.72
C PRO A 371 -3.33 -1.54 -16.09
N PHE A 372 -4.46 -0.90 -16.42
CA PHE A 372 -5.11 -1.09 -17.71
C PHE A 372 -4.28 -0.51 -18.86
N VAL A 373 -3.77 0.71 -18.69
CA VAL A 373 -2.89 1.35 -19.69
C VAL A 373 -1.62 0.52 -19.87
N ALA A 374 -1.00 0.08 -18.78
CA ALA A 374 0.18 -0.78 -18.82
C ALA A 374 -0.10 -2.12 -19.52
N LEU A 375 -1.23 -2.78 -19.24
CA LEU A 375 -1.64 -4.01 -19.94
C LEU A 375 -1.83 -3.78 -21.43
N PHE A 376 -2.53 -2.72 -21.82
CA PHE A 376 -2.79 -2.42 -23.24
C PHE A 376 -1.50 -2.17 -24.02
N PHE A 377 -0.63 -1.31 -23.50
CA PHE A 377 0.64 -1.01 -24.15
C PHE A 377 1.58 -2.22 -24.15
N SER A 378 1.60 -3.01 -23.08
CA SER A 378 2.37 -4.24 -23.00
C SER A 378 1.88 -5.28 -24.02
N ALA A 379 0.57 -5.49 -24.14
CA ALA A 379 -0.03 -6.35 -25.17
C ALA A 379 0.37 -5.91 -26.59
N ILE A 380 0.26 -4.61 -26.90
CA ILE A 380 0.72 -4.06 -28.18
C ILE A 380 2.20 -4.34 -28.39
N CYS A 381 3.04 -4.08 -27.39
CA CYS A 381 4.47 -4.27 -27.50
C CYS A 381 4.85 -5.74 -27.71
N ILE A 382 4.21 -6.67 -26.99
CA ILE A 382 4.39 -8.12 -27.17
C ILE A 382 4.04 -8.52 -28.60
N VAL A 383 2.87 -8.09 -29.08
CA VAL A 383 2.38 -8.48 -30.41
C VAL A 383 3.27 -7.92 -31.52
N LEU A 384 3.63 -6.64 -31.45
CA LEU A 384 4.53 -5.99 -32.42
C LEU A 384 5.95 -6.59 -32.41
N ASN A 385 6.51 -6.83 -31.22
CA ASN A 385 7.85 -7.42 -31.10
C ASN A 385 7.87 -8.90 -31.47
N THR A 386 6.80 -9.65 -31.20
CA THR A 386 6.66 -11.05 -31.64
C THR A 386 6.63 -11.14 -33.16
N ARG A 387 5.80 -10.32 -33.81
CA ARG A 387 5.78 -10.20 -35.28
C ARG A 387 7.16 -9.86 -35.83
N SER A 388 7.80 -8.87 -35.23
CA SER A 388 9.14 -8.43 -35.61
C SER A 388 10.16 -9.57 -35.47
N LEU A 389 10.17 -10.29 -34.35
CA LEU A 389 11.04 -11.42 -34.09
C LEU A 389 10.83 -12.54 -35.13
N LEU A 390 9.58 -12.96 -35.34
CA LEU A 390 9.21 -13.98 -36.33
C LEU A 390 9.64 -13.61 -37.74
N ALA A 391 9.37 -12.38 -38.17
CA ALA A 391 9.82 -11.88 -39.47
C ALA A 391 11.35 -11.95 -39.60
N SER A 392 12.09 -11.62 -38.53
CA SER A 392 13.55 -11.73 -38.53
C SER A 392 14.04 -13.18 -38.58
N LEU A 393 13.43 -14.08 -37.82
CA LEU A 393 13.76 -15.51 -37.82
C LEU A 393 13.57 -16.09 -39.23
N ILE A 394 12.39 -15.87 -39.82
CA ILE A 394 12.08 -16.33 -41.19
C ILE A 394 13.08 -15.74 -42.19
N LYS A 395 13.39 -14.44 -42.08
CA LYS A 395 14.34 -13.80 -42.99
C LYS A 395 15.74 -14.41 -42.89
N VAL A 396 16.22 -14.68 -41.67
CA VAL A 396 17.56 -15.24 -41.44
C VAL A 396 17.62 -16.70 -41.87
N PHE A 397 16.67 -17.52 -41.42
CA PHE A 397 16.71 -18.98 -41.62
C PHE A 397 16.18 -19.42 -42.99
N CYS A 398 15.11 -18.81 -43.51
CA CYS A 398 14.48 -19.25 -44.77
C CYS A 398 14.98 -18.50 -46.00
N PHE A 399 15.43 -17.25 -45.83
CA PHE A 399 15.79 -16.36 -46.96
C PHE A 399 17.26 -15.92 -46.95
N ASN A 400 18.09 -16.49 -46.07
CA ASN A 400 19.51 -16.14 -45.92
C ASN A 400 19.76 -14.61 -45.88
N ASN A 401 18.89 -13.90 -45.15
CA ASN A 401 18.87 -12.45 -45.00
C ASN A 401 18.63 -11.62 -46.29
N LYS A 402 18.27 -12.24 -47.43
CA LYS A 402 17.94 -11.54 -48.68
C LYS A 402 16.47 -11.10 -48.69
N SER A 403 16.21 -9.84 -49.06
CA SER A 403 14.86 -9.30 -49.21
C SER A 403 14.23 -9.76 -50.54
N SER A 404 13.55 -10.91 -50.56
CA SER A 404 12.77 -11.37 -51.71
C SER A 404 11.37 -10.75 -51.76
N LYS A 405 10.69 -10.80 -52.92
CA LYS A 405 9.26 -10.44 -53.03
C LYS A 405 8.40 -11.36 -52.14
N THR A 406 8.72 -12.65 -52.12
CA THR A 406 8.06 -13.66 -51.28
C THR A 406 8.12 -13.32 -49.80
N PHE A 407 9.29 -12.88 -49.30
CA PHE A 407 9.43 -12.45 -47.92
C PHE A 407 8.53 -11.26 -47.59
N ARG A 408 8.35 -10.30 -48.51
CA ARG A 408 7.44 -9.17 -48.27
C ARG A 408 6.00 -9.61 -48.13
N TRP A 409 5.55 -10.58 -48.93
CA TRP A 409 4.19 -11.13 -48.81
C TRP A 409 4.00 -11.88 -47.49
N ILE A 410 5.00 -12.66 -47.06
CA ILE A 410 4.99 -13.31 -45.74
C ILE A 410 4.93 -12.26 -44.62
N ASP A 411 5.71 -11.19 -44.73
CA ASP A 411 5.77 -10.13 -43.74
C ASP A 411 4.45 -9.34 -43.64
N VAL A 412 3.78 -9.11 -44.76
CA VAL A 412 2.41 -8.56 -44.82
C VAL A 412 1.41 -9.55 -44.23
N GLY A 413 1.51 -10.84 -44.55
CA GLY A 413 0.68 -11.89 -43.96
C GLY A 413 0.81 -11.94 -42.44
N LEU A 414 2.04 -11.83 -41.92
CA LEU A 414 2.31 -11.75 -40.48
C LEU A 414 1.63 -10.53 -39.85
N TRP A 415 1.67 -9.36 -40.50
CA TRP A 415 0.94 -8.19 -40.02
C TRP A 415 -0.57 -8.43 -39.93
N VAL A 416 -1.17 -9.02 -40.97
CA VAL A 416 -2.59 -9.34 -40.99
C VAL A 416 -2.93 -10.30 -39.86
N VAL A 417 -2.15 -11.36 -39.66
CA VAL A 417 -2.36 -12.31 -38.55
C VAL A 417 -2.24 -11.60 -37.20
N VAL A 418 -1.23 -10.77 -37.01
CA VAL A 418 -0.92 -10.10 -35.75
C VAL A 418 -1.96 -9.04 -35.37
N ILE A 419 -2.55 -8.36 -36.36
CA ILE A 419 -3.61 -7.36 -36.14
C ILE A 419 -4.98 -8.05 -36.02
N CYS A 420 -5.28 -9.00 -36.90
CA CYS A 420 -6.62 -9.59 -37.00
C CYS A 420 -6.83 -10.79 -36.08
N ALA A 421 -5.82 -11.60 -35.76
CA ALA A 421 -6.01 -12.78 -34.91
C ALA A 421 -6.52 -12.42 -33.50
N PRO A 422 -6.00 -11.37 -32.83
CA PRO A 422 -6.62 -10.92 -31.58
C PRO A 422 -8.09 -10.52 -31.78
N LEU A 423 -8.41 -9.76 -32.83
CA LEU A 423 -9.80 -9.33 -33.09
C LEU A 423 -10.77 -10.50 -33.36
N VAL A 424 -10.34 -11.51 -34.10
CA VAL A 424 -11.14 -12.72 -34.39
C VAL A 424 -11.32 -13.55 -33.12
N LEU A 425 -10.25 -13.70 -32.32
CA LEU A 425 -10.32 -14.40 -31.04
C LEU A 425 -11.17 -13.65 -30.01
N ALA A 426 -11.19 -12.30 -30.05
CA ALA A 426 -11.99 -11.48 -29.16
C ALA A 426 -13.48 -11.82 -29.26
N GLN A 427 -13.98 -12.08 -30.47
CA GLN A 427 -15.35 -12.53 -30.67
C GLN A 427 -15.58 -13.84 -29.91
N THR A 428 -14.71 -14.83 -30.05
CA THR A 428 -14.90 -16.13 -29.38
C THR A 428 -14.81 -16.10 -27.84
N ILE A 429 -14.18 -15.09 -27.23
CA ILE A 429 -13.90 -15.06 -25.78
C ILE A 429 -15.02 -14.37 -24.97
N PHE A 430 -15.73 -13.39 -25.55
CA PHE A 430 -16.77 -12.64 -24.86
C PHE A 430 -18.21 -13.11 -25.15
N ILE A 431 -18.40 -13.96 -26.17
CA ILE A 431 -19.71 -14.44 -26.66
C ILE A 431 -20.55 -15.14 -25.58
N ASP A 432 -19.93 -15.81 -24.59
CA ASP A 432 -20.70 -16.53 -23.56
C ASP A 432 -21.27 -15.64 -22.45
N THR A 433 -21.13 -14.31 -22.56
CA THR A 433 -21.72 -13.35 -21.61
C THR A 433 -22.45 -12.21 -22.34
N PRO A 434 -23.74 -12.41 -22.71
CA PRO A 434 -24.57 -11.40 -23.39
C PRO A 434 -24.67 -10.06 -22.63
N SER A 435 -24.38 -10.07 -21.33
CA SER A 435 -24.30 -8.88 -20.50
C SER A 435 -23.04 -8.05 -20.77
N ILE A 436 -21.89 -8.70 -21.03
CA ILE A 436 -20.61 -8.02 -21.28
C ILE A 436 -20.59 -7.41 -22.69
N GLU A 437 -21.11 -8.13 -23.69
CA GLU A 437 -21.16 -7.64 -25.07
C GLU A 437 -21.91 -6.30 -25.19
N LYS A 438 -23.13 -6.22 -24.65
CA LYS A 438 -23.92 -4.98 -24.60
C LYS A 438 -23.22 -3.83 -23.87
N GLN A 439 -22.33 -4.15 -22.93
CA GLN A 439 -21.59 -3.14 -22.17
C GLN A 439 -20.36 -2.65 -22.94
N ILE A 440 -19.71 -3.53 -23.71
CA ILE A 440 -18.66 -3.13 -24.63
C ILE A 440 -19.24 -2.22 -25.70
N GLU A 441 -20.39 -2.57 -26.29
CA GLU A 441 -21.08 -1.73 -27.28
C GLU A 441 -21.41 -0.31 -26.78
N ALA A 442 -21.59 -0.14 -25.47
CA ALA A 442 -21.86 1.15 -24.85
C ALA A 442 -20.61 2.03 -24.64
N LEU A 443 -19.39 1.52 -24.89
CA LEU A 443 -18.14 2.28 -24.79
C LEU A 443 -17.85 3.05 -26.09
N PRO A 444 -17.06 4.14 -26.04
CA PRO A 444 -16.49 4.75 -27.23
C PRO A 444 -15.70 3.73 -28.08
N VAL A 445 -15.77 3.84 -29.41
CA VAL A 445 -15.18 2.89 -30.37
C VAL A 445 -13.70 2.58 -30.07
N LEU A 446 -12.91 3.59 -29.71
CA LEU A 446 -11.49 3.40 -29.38
C LEU A 446 -11.30 2.51 -28.13
N GLN A 447 -12.16 2.67 -27.12
CA GLN A 447 -12.11 1.87 -25.90
C GLN A 447 -12.60 0.43 -26.15
N GLN A 448 -13.63 0.27 -27.00
CA GLN A 448 -14.05 -1.05 -27.46
C GLN A 448 -12.90 -1.81 -28.11
N PHE A 449 -12.22 -1.15 -29.05
CA PHE A 449 -11.08 -1.72 -29.74
C PHE A 449 -9.95 -2.08 -28.78
N ALA A 450 -9.55 -1.15 -27.90
CA ALA A 450 -8.49 -1.38 -26.93
C ALA A 450 -8.81 -2.55 -25.99
N LEU A 451 -10.06 -2.66 -25.53
CA LEU A 451 -10.49 -3.71 -24.62
C LEU A 451 -10.57 -5.08 -25.31
N ALA A 452 -11.19 -5.14 -26.50
CA ALA A 452 -11.26 -6.37 -27.29
C ALA A 452 -9.87 -6.88 -27.67
N TYR A 453 -8.98 -5.97 -28.07
CA TYR A 453 -7.60 -6.28 -28.42
C TYR A 453 -6.78 -6.74 -27.21
N THR A 454 -6.81 -6.00 -26.11
CA THR A 454 -6.06 -6.37 -24.89
C THR A 454 -6.55 -7.72 -24.39
N GLY A 455 -7.86 -7.99 -24.44
CA GLY A 455 -8.41 -9.21 -23.90
C GLY A 455 -8.11 -10.46 -24.68
N SER A 456 -8.27 -10.39 -25.99
CA SER A 456 -7.84 -11.48 -26.87
C SER A 456 -6.34 -11.74 -26.78
N ALA A 457 -5.52 -10.68 -26.77
CA ALA A 457 -4.09 -10.80 -26.55
C ALA A 457 -3.77 -11.44 -25.19
N SER A 458 -4.50 -11.05 -24.13
CA SER A 458 -4.33 -11.60 -22.78
C SER A 458 -4.61 -13.10 -22.73
N VAL A 459 -5.71 -13.56 -23.31
CA VAL A 459 -6.03 -15.00 -23.39
C VAL A 459 -4.97 -15.76 -24.19
N LEU A 460 -4.57 -15.22 -25.34
CA LEU A 460 -3.54 -15.84 -26.17
C LEU A 460 -2.21 -15.96 -25.40
N ILE A 461 -1.75 -14.88 -24.77
CA ILE A 461 -0.50 -14.87 -23.99
C ILE A 461 -0.61 -15.82 -22.79
N GLN A 462 -1.72 -15.79 -22.04
CA GLN A 462 -1.93 -16.65 -20.88
C GLN A 462 -1.99 -18.14 -21.28
N SER A 463 -2.63 -18.48 -22.39
CA SER A 463 -2.72 -19.86 -22.87
C SER A 463 -1.37 -20.41 -23.33
N LEU A 464 -0.53 -19.57 -23.94
CA LEU A 464 0.79 -19.95 -24.41
C LEU A 464 1.84 -19.97 -23.30
N PHE A 465 1.80 -19.02 -22.36
CA PHE A 465 2.89 -18.74 -21.42
C PHE A 465 2.50 -18.79 -19.94
N GLY A 466 1.23 -19.05 -19.61
CA GLY A 466 0.73 -18.96 -18.23
C GLY A 466 1.42 -19.89 -17.21
N GLY A 467 2.09 -20.95 -17.68
CA GLY A 467 2.87 -21.86 -16.82
C GLY A 467 4.36 -21.52 -16.69
N ALA A 468 4.86 -20.53 -17.43
CA ALA A 468 6.30 -20.25 -17.54
C ALA A 468 6.57 -18.74 -17.56
N TYR A 469 6.52 -18.10 -16.39
CA TYR A 469 6.91 -16.69 -16.23
C TYR A 469 7.60 -16.42 -14.90
N PHE A 470 8.41 -15.36 -14.87
CA PHE A 470 9.02 -14.86 -13.64
C PHE A 470 8.07 -13.85 -13.00
N ARG A 471 7.68 -14.08 -11.73
CA ARG A 471 6.90 -13.10 -10.96
C ARG A 471 7.76 -11.87 -10.69
N MET A 472 7.33 -10.73 -11.21
CA MET A 472 7.96 -9.42 -10.97
C MET A 472 7.37 -8.68 -9.78
N PHE A 473 6.13 -9.03 -9.41
CA PHE A 473 5.37 -8.49 -8.29
C PHE A 473 4.89 -9.63 -7.40
#